data_AF-A0A5C2SSK6-F1
#
_entry.id   AF-A0A5C2SSK6-F1
#
_cell.length_a   1.000
_cell.length_b   1.000
_cell.length_c   1.000
_cell.angle_alpha   90.00
_cell.angle_beta   90.00
_cell.angle_gamma   90.00
#
_symmetry.space_group_name_H-M   'P 1'
#
loop_
_entity.id
_entity.type
_entity.pdbx_description
1 polymer ?
#
loop_
_entity_poly.entity_id
_entity_poly.type
_entity_poly.pdbx_seq_one_letter_code
_entity_poly.pdbx_strand_id
1 'polypeptide(L)' 'MPAKKRCEFQSSEARCNQAVLRIVGQCPHCRLQFCGEHRMPEHHECQNLESCRQQAFEKNKAKLESERTVASKMAAA' A
#
# COMPACT_ATOMS: atom_id res chain seq x y z
N MET A 1 -25.17 10.05 -19.58
CA MET A 1 -24.27 8.98 -19.08
C MET A 1 -23.03 9.65 -18.50
N PRO A 2 -22.71 9.55 -17.20
CA PRO A 2 -21.49 10.14 -16.66
C PRO A 2 -20.26 9.52 -17.33
N ALA A 3 -19.26 10.33 -17.67
CA ALA A 3 -18.04 9.88 -18.32
C ALA A 3 -17.35 8.80 -17.46
N LYS A 4 -17.02 7.66 -18.08
CA LYS A 4 -16.30 6.58 -17.39
C LYS A 4 -14.89 7.08 -17.09
N LYS A 5 -14.54 7.14 -15.81
CA LYS A 5 -13.17 7.47 -15.39
C LYS A 5 -12.19 6.43 -15.94
N ARG A 6 -11.04 6.91 -16.41
CA ARG A 6 -9.97 6.08 -16.98
C ARG A 6 -8.90 5.83 -15.96
N CYS A 7 -8.18 4.73 -16.16
CA CYS A 7 -7.04 4.35 -15.34
C CYS A 7 -6.05 5.52 -15.25
N GLU A 8 -5.60 5.83 -14.03
CA GLU A 8 -4.63 6.89 -13.77
C GLU A 8 -3.19 6.39 -13.80
N PHE A 9 -2.97 5.15 -14.23
CA PHE A 9 -1.63 4.64 -14.48
C PHE A 9 -1.00 5.31 -15.71
N GLN A 10 0.15 5.95 -15.48
CA GLN A 10 0.99 6.56 -16.48
C GLN A 10 2.41 6.03 -16.30
N SER A 11 2.84 5.18 -17.23
CA SER A 11 4.24 4.80 -17.36
C SER A 11 4.96 5.78 -18.28
N SER A 12 6.29 5.78 -18.27
CA SER A 12 7.16 6.61 -19.11
C SER A 12 6.88 6.47 -20.62
N GLU A 13 6.34 5.32 -21.04
CA GLU A 13 6.13 5.00 -22.45
C GLU A 13 4.66 4.85 -22.85
N ALA A 14 3.74 4.67 -21.88
CA ALA A 14 2.32 4.45 -22.17
C ALA A 14 1.38 4.92 -21.04
N ARG A 15 0.25 5.52 -21.45
CA ARG A 15 -0.89 5.80 -20.56
C ARG A 15 -1.96 4.73 -20.74
N CYS A 16 -2.39 4.12 -19.63
CA CYS A 16 -3.46 3.13 -19.68
C CYS A 16 -4.81 3.79 -20.04
N ASN A 17 -5.47 3.30 -21.10
CA ASN A 17 -6.77 3.82 -21.55
C ASN A 17 -7.97 3.01 -21.05
N GLN A 18 -7.75 2.03 -20.18
CA GLN A 18 -8.81 1.16 -19.64
C GLN A 18 -9.71 1.90 -18.65
N ALA A 19 -10.96 1.41 -18.52
CA ALA A 19 -11.91 1.95 -17.56
C ALA A 19 -11.55 1.58 -16.12
N VAL A 20 -11.77 2.51 -15.20
CA VAL A 20 -11.58 2.29 -13.76
C VAL A 20 -12.64 1.34 -13.21
N LEU A 21 -12.22 0.46 -12.30
CA LEU A 21 -13.14 -0.32 -11.48
C LEU A 21 -13.70 0.55 -10.34
N ARG A 22 -15.02 0.80 -10.33
CA ARG A 22 -15.65 1.73 -9.38
C ARG A 22 -15.53 1.34 -7.90
N ILE A 23 -15.44 0.04 -7.61
CA ILE A 23 -15.42 -0.49 -6.23
C ILE A 23 -13.99 -0.80 -5.78
N VAL A 24 -13.24 -1.52 -6.63
CA VAL A 24 -11.91 -2.07 -6.28
C VAL A 24 -10.76 -1.38 -7.00
N GLY A 25 -11.03 -0.35 -7.81
CA GLY A 25 -10.02 0.35 -8.59
C GLY A 25 -9.28 1.42 -7.79
N GLN A 26 -9.71 1.75 -6.57
CA GLN A 26 -9.01 2.76 -5.76
C GLN A 26 -7.89 2.11 -4.96
N CYS A 27 -6.64 2.54 -5.17
CA CYS A 27 -5.52 2.09 -4.35
C CYS A 27 -5.59 2.74 -2.95
N PRO A 28 -5.47 1.99 -1.85
CA PRO A 28 -5.55 2.54 -0.49
C PRO A 28 -4.35 3.43 -0.13
N HIS A 29 -3.22 3.30 -0.83
CA HIS A 29 -1.99 4.02 -0.53
C HIS A 29 -1.93 5.38 -1.23
N CYS A 30 -2.15 5.42 -2.54
CA CYS A 30 -2.10 6.66 -3.32
C CYS A 30 -3.48 7.27 -3.61
N ARG A 31 -4.58 6.57 -3.28
CA ARG A 31 -5.99 6.97 -3.52
C ARG A 31 -6.35 7.24 -4.99
N LEU A 32 -5.45 6.90 -5.90
CA LEU A 32 -5.65 6.96 -7.35
C LEU A 32 -6.53 5.81 -7.83
N GLN A 33 -7.10 5.99 -9.02
CA GLN A 33 -8.08 5.08 -9.61
C GLN A 33 -7.50 4.30 -10.80
N PHE A 34 -7.67 2.97 -10.76
CA PHE A 34 -7.04 2.03 -11.69
C PHE A 34 -8.03 1.04 -12.31
N CYS A 35 -7.63 0.43 -13.42
CA CYS A 35 -8.35 -0.68 -14.05
C CYS A 35 -8.04 -2.02 -13.36
N GLY A 36 -8.66 -3.12 -13.81
CA GLY A 36 -8.48 -4.45 -13.20
C GLY A 36 -7.06 -5.00 -13.23
N GLU A 37 -6.25 -4.56 -14.20
CA GLU A 37 -4.84 -4.95 -14.38
C GLU A 37 -3.91 -4.11 -13.49
N HIS A 38 -4.14 -2.80 -13.41
CA HIS A 38 -3.28 -1.87 -12.66
C HIS A 38 -3.72 -1.65 -11.20
N ARG A 39 -4.72 -2.37 -10.70
CA ARG A 39 -5.22 -2.20 -9.32
C ARG A 39 -4.19 -2.55 -8.25
N MET A 40 -3.26 -3.46 -8.55
CA MET A 40 -2.22 -3.87 -7.62
C MET A 40 -1.12 -2.80 -7.53
N PRO A 41 -0.61 -2.50 -6.32
CA PRO A 41 0.46 -1.53 -6.12
C PRO A 41 1.74 -1.83 -6.92
N GLU A 42 2.01 -3.12 -7.18
CA GLU A 42 3.12 -3.60 -8.01
C GLU A 42 2.96 -3.25 -9.50
N HIS A 43 1.72 -3.17 -9.99
CA HIS A 43 1.44 -2.97 -11.41
C HIS A 43 1.41 -1.49 -11.80
N HIS A 44 1.08 -0.60 -10.86
CA HIS A 44 1.06 0.84 -11.11
C HIS A 44 2.24 1.60 -10.49
N GLU A 45 3.26 0.87 -10.02
CA GLU A 45 4.46 1.43 -9.40
C GLU A 45 4.10 2.48 -8.34
N CYS A 46 3.31 2.07 -7.35
CA CYS A 46 2.76 2.99 -6.37
C CYS A 46 3.85 3.78 -5.63
N GLN A 47 3.92 5.09 -5.87
CA GLN A 47 4.88 6.00 -5.21
C GLN A 47 4.85 5.95 -3.67
N ASN A 48 3.68 5.66 -3.08
CA ASN A 48 3.50 5.61 -1.63
C ASN A 48 3.75 4.22 -1.02
N LEU A 49 4.19 3.24 -1.81
CA LEU A 49 4.41 1.87 -1.35
C LEU A 49 5.61 1.80 -0.39
N GLU A 50 6.70 2.49 -0.72
CA GLU A 50 7.89 2.56 0.13
C GLU A 50 7.60 3.24 1.47
N SER A 51 6.91 4.38 1.45
CA SER A 51 6.51 5.08 2.68
C SER A 51 5.58 4.23 3.55
N CYS A 52 4.62 3.52 2.93
CA CYS A 52 3.74 2.60 3.65
C CYS A 52 4.53 1.42 4.26
N ARG A 53 5.53 0.90 3.54
CA ARG A 53 6.40 -0.17 4.02
C ARG A 53 7.22 0.27 5.24
N GLN A 54 7.79 1.46 5.19
CA GLN A 54 8.53 2.04 6.31
C GLN A 54 7.62 2.20 7.54
N GLN A 55 6.43 2.75 7.35
CA GLN A 55 5.48 2.97 8.43
C GLN A 55 4.97 1.66 9.05
N ALA A 56 4.79 0.61 8.23
CA ALA A 56 4.47 -0.74 8.73
C ALA A 56 5.65 -1.34 9.50
N PHE A 57 6.87 -1.14 9.03
CA PHE A 57 8.08 -1.59 9.72
C PHE A 57 8.24 -0.93 11.09
N GLU A 58 8.05 0.39 11.18
CA GLU A 58 8.11 1.13 12.45
C GLU A 58 7.04 0.66 13.44
N LYS A 59 5.80 0.45 12.99
CA LYS A 59 4.72 -0.09 13.83
C LYS A 59 5.03 -1.50 14.33
N ASN A 60 5.52 -2.37 13.46
CA ASN A 60 5.92 -3.72 13.83
C ASN A 60 7.11 -3.71 14.79
N LYS A 61 8.10 -2.83 14.55
CA LYS A 61 9.24 -2.63 15.44
C LYS A 61 8.79 -2.16 16.81
N ALA A 62 7.98 -1.12 16.90
CA ALA A 62 7.45 -0.59 18.16
C ALA A 62 6.65 -1.67 18.92
N LYS A 63 5.83 -2.45 18.19
CA LYS A 63 5.07 -3.56 18.78
C LYS A 63 6.00 -4.66 19.30
N LEU A 64 6.97 -5.11 18.51
CA LEU A 64 7.98 -6.09 18.91
C LEU A 64 8.82 -5.62 20.10
N GLU A 65 9.18 -4.34 20.15
CA GLU A 65 9.91 -3.76 21.28
C GLU A 65 9.03 -3.68 22.53
N SER A 66 7.73 -3.40 22.39
CA SER A 66 6.77 -3.38 23.50
C SER A 66 6.46 -4.77 24.06
N GLU A 67 6.43 -5.79 23.20
CA GLU A 67 6.18 -7.19 23.55
C GLU A 67 7.48 -7.95 23.84
N ARG A 68 8.64 -7.28 23.75
CA ARG A 68 9.94 -7.88 24.03
C ARG A 68 9.94 -8.35 25.48
N THR A 69 9.90 -9.66 25.68
CA THR A 69 10.10 -10.29 26.99
C THR A 69 11.50 -9.92 27.50
N VAL A 70 11.56 -8.99 28.46
CA VAL A 70 12.75 -8.82 29.29
C VAL A 70 12.81 -10.04 30.21
N ALA A 71 13.95 -10.74 30.22
CA ALA A 71 14.14 -11.86 31.14
C ALA A 71 13.87 -11.36 32.55
N SER A 72 12.77 -11.83 33.17
CA SER A 72 12.55 -11.64 34.59
C SER A 72 13.77 -12.18 35.30
N LYS A 73 14.54 -11.30 35.96
CA LYS A 73 15.54 -11.73 36.93
C LYS A 73 14.77 -12.55 37.97
N MET A 74 14.82 -13.88 37.87
CA MET A 74 14.40 -14.74 38.97
C MET A 74 15.34 -14.40 40.12
N ALA A 75 14.81 -13.72 41.12
CA ALA A 75 15.55 -13.39 42.33
C ALA A 75 16.06 -14.69 42.95
N ALA A 76 17.34 -14.65 43.32
CA ALA A 76 18.07 -15.71 43.99
C ALA A 76 17.27 -16.30 45.17
N ALA A 77 17.28 -17.63 45.26
CA ALA A 77 16.99 -18.37 46.49
C ALA A 77 18.30 -18.93 47.03
#